data_AF-A0A7K7NYC9-F1
#
_entry.id   AF-A0A7K7NYC9-F1
#
_cell.length_a   1.000
_cell.length_b   1.000
_cell.length_c   1.000
_cell.angle_alpha   90.00
_cell.angle_beta   90.00
_cell.angle_gamma   90.00
#
_symmetry.space_group_name_H-M   'P 1'
#
loop_
_entity.id
_entity.type
_entity.pdbx_description
1 polymer ?
#
loop_
_entity_poly.entity_id
_entity_poly.type
_entity_poly.pdbx_seq_one_letter_code
_entity_poly.pdbx_strand_id
1 'polypeptide(L)'
;GCHRKTPGGTTARRPCRRRLTCPTAREISRAMASAGLGELPQACSLDQLLECCLDAFDLDGRLCRGEYTVDMTLTVHGWVVPSAELARRLLVLYPAGGGGDTATYQEAMRDGQEERALRVCLFVRHWVTHYPEAFRLEPALAEALGELRRAALHGGHEGHEGHARLLDFGHM
;
A
#
# COMPACT_ATOMS: atom_id res chain seq x y z
N GLY A 1 -18.94 61.04 -33.48
CA GLY A 1 -20.14 60.21 -33.26
C GLY A 1 -19.92 58.82 -33.83
N CYS A 2 -20.29 57.81 -33.05
CA CYS A 2 -20.77 56.46 -33.42
C CYS A 2 -20.00 55.66 -34.49
N HIS A 3 -19.26 54.61 -34.10
CA HIS A 3 -19.74 53.23 -33.88
C HIS A 3 -20.01 52.42 -35.17
N ARG A 4 -19.16 51.40 -35.40
CA ARG A 4 -19.62 50.01 -35.51
C ARG A 4 -18.48 49.04 -35.18
N LYS A 5 -18.63 48.36 -34.03
CA LYS A 5 -17.98 47.10 -33.66
C LYS A 5 -18.82 45.95 -34.22
N THR A 6 -18.17 44.84 -34.58
CA THR A 6 -18.70 43.47 -34.45
C THR A 6 -17.53 42.48 -34.42
N PRO A 7 -17.70 41.30 -33.78
CA PRO A 7 -16.90 40.98 -32.60
C PRO A 7 -15.97 39.78 -32.81
N GLY A 8 -15.07 39.62 -31.84
CA GLY A 8 -14.07 38.57 -31.77
C GLY A 8 -14.66 37.16 -31.87
N GLY A 9 -14.01 36.36 -32.71
CA GLY A 9 -14.11 34.91 -32.65
C GLY A 9 -13.25 34.42 -31.50
N THR A 10 -13.88 34.17 -30.36
CA THR A 10 -13.31 33.28 -29.33
C THR A 10 -13.06 31.94 -29.99
N THR A 11 -11.80 31.62 -30.29
CA THR A 11 -11.39 30.27 -30.65
C THR A 11 -11.53 29.40 -29.41
N ALA A 12 -12.75 28.94 -29.15
CA ALA A 12 -12.98 27.82 -28.26
C ALA A 12 -12.11 26.67 -28.78
N ARG A 13 -11.02 26.38 -28.04
CA ARG A 13 -10.16 25.23 -28.31
C ARG A 13 -11.05 24.00 -28.25
N ARG A 14 -11.44 23.51 -29.42
CA ARG A 14 -12.08 22.20 -29.55
C ARG A 14 -11.20 21.22 -28.77
N PRO A 15 -11.73 20.45 -27.81
CA PRO A 15 -10.94 19.39 -27.19
C PRO A 15 -10.49 18.49 -28.34
N CYS A 16 -9.17 18.46 -28.58
CA CYS A 16 -8.59 17.54 -29.54
C CYS A 16 -9.12 16.16 -29.19
N ARG A 17 -9.93 15.58 -30.09
CA ARG A 17 -10.25 14.15 -30.05
C ARG A 17 -8.92 13.45 -29.89
N ARG A 18 -8.69 12.84 -28.73
CA ARG A 18 -7.44 12.13 -28.42
C ARG A 18 -7.22 11.16 -29.57
N ARG A 19 -6.19 11.43 -30.37
CA ARG A 19 -5.74 10.51 -31.41
C ARG A 19 -5.42 9.20 -30.70
N LEU A 20 -5.91 8.08 -31.22
CA LEU A 20 -5.53 6.73 -30.79
C LEU A 20 -4.08 6.49 -31.22
N THR A 21 -3.16 7.20 -30.59
CA THR A 21 -1.72 7.08 -30.80
C THR A 21 -1.09 6.51 -29.55
N CYS A 22 -0.18 5.57 -29.73
CA CYS A 22 0.63 5.05 -28.64
C CYS A 22 1.32 6.21 -27.91
N PRO A 23 1.31 6.23 -26.58
CA PRO A 23 1.98 7.29 -25.83
C PRO A 23 3.49 7.26 -26.14
N THR A 24 4.07 8.44 -26.29
CA THR A 24 5.52 8.59 -26.43
C THR A 24 6.22 8.28 -25.11
N ALA A 25 7.51 7.91 -25.16
CA ALA A 25 8.28 7.64 -23.95
C ALA A 25 8.25 8.82 -22.95
N ARG A 26 8.23 10.07 -23.45
CA ARG A 26 8.12 11.27 -22.60
C ARG A 26 6.75 11.41 -21.93
N GLU A 27 5.68 11.02 -22.61
CA GLU A 27 4.33 11.03 -22.04
C GLU A 27 4.20 9.95 -20.96
N ILE A 28 4.79 8.77 -21.21
CA ILE A 28 4.90 7.70 -20.21
C ILE A 28 5.71 8.19 -19.00
N SER A 29 6.93 8.70 -19.21
CA SER A 29 7.76 9.21 -18.10
C SER A 29 7.08 10.33 -17.32
N ARG A 30 6.36 11.23 -17.99
CA ARG A 30 5.58 12.28 -17.32
C ARG A 30 4.44 11.68 -16.50
N ALA A 31 3.71 10.70 -17.04
CA ALA A 31 2.63 10.02 -16.33
C ALA A 31 3.16 9.27 -15.10
N MET A 32 4.27 8.53 -15.24
CA MET A 32 4.95 7.83 -14.15
C MET A 32 5.47 8.80 -13.08
N ALA A 33 6.06 9.93 -13.48
CA ALA A 33 6.48 10.97 -12.53
C ALA A 33 5.30 11.62 -11.79
N SER A 34 4.12 11.68 -12.42
CA SER A 34 2.88 12.16 -11.78
C SER A 34 2.13 11.10 -10.97
N ALA A 35 2.46 9.82 -11.12
CA ALA A 35 1.77 8.71 -10.45
C ALA A 35 2.05 8.64 -8.94
N GLY A 36 2.86 9.57 -8.40
CA GLY A 36 3.10 9.65 -6.96
C GLY A 36 3.83 8.42 -6.43
N LEU A 37 4.69 7.79 -7.25
CA LEU A 37 5.50 6.61 -6.93
C LEU A 37 6.42 6.77 -5.70
N GLY A 38 6.51 7.97 -5.11
CA GLY A 38 7.56 8.31 -4.16
C GLY A 38 8.94 8.23 -4.82
N GLU A 39 9.99 8.54 -4.08
CA GLU A 39 11.36 8.26 -4.53
C GLU A 39 11.67 6.78 -4.31
N LEU A 40 11.00 5.88 -5.03
CA LEU A 40 11.44 4.50 -5.11
C LEU A 40 12.76 4.48 -5.92
N PRO A 41 13.87 4.01 -5.34
CA PRO A 41 15.14 3.94 -6.06
C PRO A 41 15.02 2.99 -7.25
N GLN A 42 15.86 3.21 -8.27
CA GLN A 42 15.86 2.44 -9.52
C GLN A 42 15.93 0.91 -9.31
N ALA A 43 16.49 0.49 -8.18
CA ALA A 43 16.34 -0.85 -7.63
C ALA A 43 16.11 -0.72 -6.11
N CYS A 44 15.18 -1.50 -5.57
CA CYS A 44 14.94 -1.64 -4.13
C CYS A 44 14.85 -3.12 -3.76
N SER A 45 15.16 -3.46 -2.50
CA SER A 45 14.87 -4.79 -1.96
C SER A 45 13.37 -4.97 -1.72
N LEU A 46 12.94 -6.22 -1.56
CA LEU A 46 11.55 -6.52 -1.21
C LEU A 46 11.15 -5.82 0.10
N ASP A 47 12.03 -5.82 1.10
CA ASP A 47 11.77 -5.16 2.38
C ASP A 47 11.61 -3.65 2.21
N GLN A 48 12.46 -3.00 1.42
CA GLN A 48 12.33 -1.56 1.14
C GLN A 48 11.02 -1.23 0.41
N LEU A 49 10.61 -2.05 -0.55
CA LEU A 49 9.33 -1.89 -1.24
C LEU A 49 8.15 -2.04 -0.28
N LEU A 50 8.21 -3.04 0.62
CA LEU A 50 7.20 -3.26 1.63
C LEU A 50 7.11 -2.08 2.58
N GLU A 51 8.23 -1.54 3.08
CA GLU A 51 8.20 -0.34 3.94
C GLU A 51 7.52 0.85 3.22
N CYS A 52 7.83 1.08 1.94
CA CYS A 52 7.14 2.10 1.14
C CYS A 52 5.62 1.84 1.01
N CYS A 53 5.20 0.57 0.92
CA CYS A 53 3.79 0.20 0.90
C CYS A 53 3.13 0.39 2.27
N LEU A 54 3.83 0.12 3.37
CA LEU A 54 3.30 0.31 4.73
C LEU A 54 3.12 1.80 5.03
N ASP A 55 4.12 2.62 4.69
CA ASP A 55 4.09 4.08 4.86
C ASP A 55 3.00 4.79 4.02
N ALA A 56 2.41 4.08 3.05
CA ALA A 56 1.29 4.58 2.25
C ALA A 56 0.00 4.76 3.07
N PHE A 57 -0.15 4.00 4.15
CA PHE A 57 -1.34 3.98 5.00
C PHE A 57 -1.23 4.99 6.16
N ASP A 58 -2.29 5.77 6.35
CA ASP A 58 -2.53 6.41 7.64
C ASP A 58 -3.07 5.40 8.68
N LEU A 59 -3.16 5.83 9.93
CA LEU A 59 -3.63 4.98 11.03
C LEU A 59 -5.15 4.68 10.96
N ASP A 60 -5.89 5.39 10.11
CA ASP A 60 -7.32 5.14 9.83
C ASP A 60 -7.51 4.10 8.71
N GLY A 61 -6.42 3.64 8.07
CA GLY A 61 -6.46 2.66 6.99
C GLY A 61 -6.67 3.25 5.60
N ARG A 62 -6.51 4.57 5.42
CA ARG A 62 -6.60 5.22 4.12
C ARG A 62 -5.24 5.32 3.46
N LEU A 63 -5.22 5.09 2.15
CA LEU A 63 -4.06 5.37 1.31
C LEU A 63 -3.92 6.87 1.14
N CYS A 64 -2.92 7.47 1.80
CA CYS A 64 -2.68 8.90 1.76
C CYS A 64 -1.63 9.29 0.70
N ARG A 65 -0.65 8.42 0.48
CA ARG A 65 0.46 8.58 -0.48
C ARG A 65 0.83 7.21 -1.02
N GLY A 66 1.32 7.12 -2.26
CA GLY A 66 1.83 5.83 -2.77
C GLY A 66 0.77 4.74 -3.03
N GLU A 67 -0.50 5.10 -3.23
CA GLU A 67 -1.57 4.16 -3.66
C GLU A 67 -1.12 3.32 -4.86
N TYR A 68 -0.54 3.97 -5.87
CA TYR A 68 0.00 3.28 -7.04
C TYR A 68 1.07 2.25 -6.67
N THR A 69 1.93 2.53 -5.69
CA THR A 69 2.97 1.60 -5.23
C THR A 69 2.36 0.36 -4.59
N VAL A 70 1.32 0.54 -3.76
CA VAL A 70 0.58 -0.57 -3.13
C VAL A 70 -0.11 -1.41 -4.20
N ASP A 71 -0.88 -0.78 -5.08
CA ASP A 71 -1.61 -1.46 -6.16
C ASP A 71 -0.67 -2.21 -7.11
N MET A 72 0.40 -1.55 -7.53
CA MET A 72 1.42 -2.15 -8.38
C MET A 72 2.02 -3.37 -7.70
N THR A 73 2.47 -3.23 -6.44
CA THR A 73 3.08 -4.33 -5.67
C THR A 73 2.13 -5.51 -5.56
N LEU A 74 0.88 -5.28 -5.14
CA LEU A 74 -0.11 -6.35 -5.00
C LEU A 74 -0.47 -7.00 -6.33
N THR A 75 -0.47 -6.24 -7.43
CA THR A 75 -0.76 -6.78 -8.77
C THR A 75 0.38 -7.63 -9.32
N VAL A 76 1.65 -7.24 -9.10
CA VAL A 76 2.80 -7.82 -9.81
C VAL A 76 3.73 -8.66 -8.95
N HIS A 77 3.56 -8.68 -7.61
CA HIS A 77 4.48 -9.40 -6.71
C HIS A 77 4.64 -10.88 -7.11
N GLY A 78 3.57 -11.53 -7.58
CA GLY A 78 3.59 -12.94 -7.99
C GLY A 78 4.55 -13.27 -9.13
N TRP A 79 5.07 -12.26 -9.85
CA TRP A 79 6.10 -12.46 -10.88
C TRP A 79 7.52 -12.49 -10.29
N VAL A 80 7.68 -12.04 -9.05
CA VAL A 80 8.97 -11.90 -8.36
C VAL A 80 9.07 -12.86 -7.19
N VAL A 81 8.01 -13.00 -6.40
CA VAL A 81 7.95 -13.78 -5.16
C VAL A 81 6.57 -14.42 -4.99
N PRO A 82 6.48 -15.67 -4.50
CA PRO A 82 5.19 -16.29 -4.17
C PRO A 82 4.44 -15.50 -3.11
N SER A 83 3.11 -15.43 -3.20
CA SER A 83 2.25 -14.67 -2.28
C SER A 83 2.46 -15.07 -0.81
N ALA A 84 2.60 -16.38 -0.55
CA ALA A 84 2.88 -16.89 0.79
C ALA A 84 4.21 -16.39 1.37
N GLU A 85 5.24 -16.24 0.52
CA GLU A 85 6.53 -15.72 0.97
C GLU A 85 6.45 -14.20 1.23
N LEU A 86 5.71 -13.46 0.41
CA LEU A 86 5.41 -12.04 0.68
C LEU A 86 4.72 -11.87 2.04
N ALA A 87 3.72 -12.71 2.34
CA ALA A 87 3.03 -12.74 3.62
C ALA A 87 3.96 -13.06 4.80
N ARG A 88 4.92 -13.99 4.62
CA ARG A 88 5.93 -14.27 5.65
C ARG A 88 6.90 -13.10 5.85
N ARG A 89 7.22 -12.34 4.81
CA ARG A 89 7.99 -11.09 4.98
C ARG A 89 7.23 -10.08 5.81
N LEU A 90 5.92 -9.90 5.58
CA LEU A 90 5.07 -9.06 6.43
C LEU A 90 5.05 -9.53 7.89
N LEU A 91 5.06 -10.84 8.15
CA LEU A 91 5.19 -11.40 9.50
C LEU A 91 6.53 -11.03 10.15
N VAL A 92 7.64 -11.03 9.41
CA VAL A 92 8.94 -10.56 9.92
C VAL A 92 8.91 -9.05 10.23
N LEU A 93 8.21 -8.26 9.42
CA LEU A 93 8.05 -6.81 9.63
C LEU A 93 7.05 -6.48 10.76
N TYR A 94 6.25 -7.45 11.22
CA TYR A 94 5.31 -7.30 12.34
C TYR A 94 6.05 -7.51 13.66
N PRO A 95 6.22 -6.47 14.50
CA PRO A 95 6.88 -6.63 15.78
C PRO A 95 6.01 -7.48 16.73
N ALA A 96 6.37 -8.75 16.88
CA ALA A 96 5.86 -9.60 17.94
C ALA A 96 6.59 -9.23 19.24
N GLY A 97 5.85 -8.70 20.22
CA GLY A 97 6.37 -8.04 21.42
C GLY A 97 7.62 -8.69 22.04
N GLY A 98 8.75 -7.99 21.95
CA GLY A 98 9.96 -8.28 22.71
C GLY A 98 9.93 -7.52 24.03
N GLY A 99 9.69 -8.26 25.13
CA GLY A 99 9.83 -7.74 26.49
C GLY A 99 11.27 -7.34 26.76
N GLY A 100 11.51 -6.04 26.99
CA GLY A 100 12.78 -5.49 27.41
C GLY A 100 12.55 -4.38 28.41
N ASP A 101 13.04 -4.57 29.63
CA ASP A 101 12.83 -3.69 30.77
C ASP A 101 13.80 -2.49 30.69
N THR A 102 13.45 -1.42 29.96
CA THR A 102 14.18 -0.13 30.07
C THR A 102 13.23 1.05 29.73
N ALA A 103 12.80 1.78 30.75
CA ALA A 103 11.48 2.44 30.77
C ALA A 103 11.30 3.82 30.09
N THR A 104 12.23 4.35 29.29
CA THR A 104 12.04 5.71 28.71
C THR A 104 12.38 5.84 27.22
N TYR A 105 13.46 5.22 26.75
CA TYR A 105 13.77 5.13 25.31
C TYR A 105 12.89 4.11 24.58
N GLN A 106 12.29 3.18 25.33
CA GLN A 106 11.42 2.13 24.83
C GLN A 106 10.06 2.66 24.40
N GLU A 107 9.56 3.77 24.95
CA GLU A 107 8.18 4.23 24.70
C GLU A 107 8.00 4.80 23.29
N ALA A 108 8.86 5.73 22.86
CA ALA A 108 8.80 6.26 21.49
C ALA A 108 9.14 5.19 20.43
N MET A 109 10.04 4.26 20.76
CA MET A 109 10.31 3.08 19.94
C MET A 109 9.07 2.17 19.88
N ARG A 110 8.37 1.96 21.00
CA ARG A 110 7.17 1.15 21.10
C ARG A 110 6.02 1.76 20.28
N ASP A 111 5.82 3.08 20.37
CA ASP A 111 4.80 3.78 19.58
C ASP A 111 5.06 3.60 18.07
N GLY A 112 6.32 3.75 17.63
CA GLY A 112 6.71 3.49 16.24
C GLY A 112 6.54 2.03 15.81
N GLN A 113 6.83 1.07 16.69
CA GLN A 113 6.60 -0.36 16.42
C GLN A 113 5.11 -0.70 16.35
N GLU A 114 4.28 -0.09 17.20
CA GLU A 114 2.83 -0.30 17.22
C GLU A 114 2.17 0.28 15.96
N GLU A 115 2.54 1.49 15.54
CA GLU A 115 2.09 2.05 14.27
C GLU A 115 2.49 1.17 13.07
N ARG A 116 3.72 0.65 13.08
CA ARG A 116 4.21 -0.25 12.04
C ARG A 116 3.41 -1.56 12.01
N ALA A 117 3.15 -2.15 13.16
CA ALA A 117 2.30 -3.35 13.29
C ALA A 117 0.89 -3.09 12.73
N LEU A 118 0.31 -1.93 13.05
CA LEU A 118 -0.98 -1.52 12.53
C LEU A 118 -0.96 -1.38 11.00
N ARG A 119 0.06 -0.71 10.44
CA ARG A 119 0.23 -0.58 8.98
C ARG A 119 0.34 -1.94 8.29
N VAL A 120 1.02 -2.92 8.90
CA VAL A 120 1.05 -4.31 8.39
C VAL A 120 -0.37 -4.88 8.33
N CYS A 121 -1.15 -4.75 9.40
CA CYS A 121 -2.54 -5.22 9.42
C CYS A 121 -3.42 -4.53 8.37
N LEU A 122 -3.26 -3.22 8.19
CA LEU A 122 -3.97 -2.42 7.20
C LEU A 122 -3.62 -2.83 5.77
N PHE A 123 -2.34 -3.04 5.47
CA PHE A 123 -1.89 -3.55 4.18
C PHE A 123 -2.48 -4.92 3.87
N VAL A 124 -2.44 -5.85 4.82
CA VAL A 124 -3.02 -7.20 4.62
C VAL A 124 -4.53 -7.11 4.43
N ARG A 125 -5.23 -6.30 5.23
CA ARG A 125 -6.68 -6.09 5.07
C ARG A 125 -7.01 -5.53 3.68
N HIS A 126 -6.22 -4.57 3.21
CA HIS A 126 -6.37 -4.02 1.87
C HIS A 126 -6.14 -5.11 0.81
N TRP A 127 -5.07 -5.90 0.94
CA TRP A 127 -4.77 -7.00 0.02
C TRP A 127 -5.93 -8.01 -0.09
N VAL A 128 -6.43 -8.48 1.06
CA VAL A 128 -7.55 -9.42 1.13
C VAL A 128 -8.83 -8.83 0.52
N THR A 129 -9.10 -7.56 0.78
CA THR A 129 -10.31 -6.88 0.29
C THR A 129 -10.28 -6.68 -1.23
N HIS A 130 -9.13 -6.32 -1.79
CA HIS A 130 -9.00 -5.94 -3.20
C HIS A 130 -8.64 -7.12 -4.12
N TYR A 131 -8.01 -8.18 -3.59
CA TYR A 131 -7.57 -9.34 -4.35
C TYR A 131 -8.01 -10.68 -3.71
N PRO A 132 -9.32 -10.88 -3.45
CA PRO A 132 -9.81 -12.07 -2.74
C PRO A 132 -9.49 -13.39 -3.45
N GLU A 133 -9.44 -13.38 -4.78
CA GLU A 133 -9.17 -14.59 -5.58
C GLU A 133 -7.75 -15.15 -5.36
N ALA A 134 -6.77 -14.32 -5.02
CA ALA A 134 -5.42 -14.79 -4.69
C ALA A 134 -5.44 -15.77 -3.50
N PHE A 135 -6.29 -15.50 -2.50
CA PHE A 135 -6.44 -16.32 -1.30
C PHE A 135 -7.16 -17.64 -1.57
N ARG A 136 -8.10 -17.64 -2.52
CA ARG A 136 -8.84 -18.86 -2.91
C ARG A 136 -7.97 -19.84 -3.69
N LEU A 137 -7.04 -19.31 -4.47
CA LEU A 137 -6.16 -20.10 -5.34
C LEU A 137 -4.88 -20.56 -4.63
N GLU A 138 -4.47 -19.90 -3.55
CA GLU A 138 -3.20 -20.16 -2.85
C GLU A 138 -3.41 -20.51 -1.36
N PRO A 139 -3.63 -21.79 -1.01
CA PRO A 139 -3.80 -22.21 0.40
C PRO A 139 -2.61 -21.83 1.30
N ALA A 140 -1.40 -21.82 0.75
CA ALA A 140 -0.19 -21.41 1.46
C ALA A 140 -0.20 -19.93 1.88
N LEU A 141 -0.86 -19.06 1.11
CA LEU A 141 -1.04 -17.65 1.45
C LEU A 141 -1.99 -17.52 2.66
N ALA A 142 -3.09 -18.27 2.67
CA ALA A 142 -4.03 -18.29 3.79
C ALA A 142 -3.36 -18.79 5.09
N GLU A 143 -2.51 -19.82 4.99
CA GLU A 143 -1.73 -20.32 6.13
C GLU A 143 -0.76 -19.26 6.68
N ALA A 144 -0.01 -18.58 5.81
CA ALA A 144 0.93 -17.53 6.20
C ALA A 144 0.22 -16.32 6.86
N LEU A 145 -0.95 -15.92 6.36
CA LEU A 145 -1.75 -14.89 7.04
C LEU A 145 -2.35 -15.39 8.36
N GLY A 146 -2.65 -16.68 8.45
CA GLY A 146 -3.05 -17.31 9.71
C GLY A 146 -1.95 -17.29 10.77
N GLU A 147 -0.68 -17.44 10.37
CA GLU A 147 0.49 -17.22 11.24
C GLU A 147 0.55 -15.77 11.74
N LEU A 148 0.39 -14.80 10.85
CA LEU A 148 0.35 -13.37 11.20
C LEU A 148 -0.77 -13.05 12.18
N ARG A 149 -1.98 -13.56 11.94
CA ARG A 149 -3.12 -13.38 12.86
C ARG A 149 -2.84 -14.00 14.23
N ARG A 150 -2.21 -15.18 14.28
CA ARG A 150 -1.78 -15.79 15.56
C ARG A 150 -0.75 -14.93 16.25
N ALA A 151 0.24 -14.39 15.54
CA ALA A 151 1.22 -13.46 16.12
C ALA A 151 0.55 -12.21 16.70
N ALA A 152 -0.47 -11.67 16.01
CA ALA A 152 -1.28 -10.58 16.54
C ALA A 152 -2.00 -10.98 17.83
N LEU A 153 -2.67 -12.14 17.87
CA LEU A 153 -3.42 -12.61 19.05
C LEU A 153 -2.54 -12.87 20.29
N HIS A 154 -1.33 -13.39 20.13
CA HIS A 154 -0.46 -13.74 21.26
C HIS A 154 0.38 -12.56 21.77
N GLY A 155 0.29 -11.38 21.14
CA GLY A 155 1.11 -10.21 21.47
C GLY A 155 0.73 -9.45 22.76
N GLY A 156 -0.27 -9.91 23.53
CA GLY A 156 -0.48 -9.57 24.94
C GLY A 156 -0.82 -8.13 25.34
N HIS A 157 -0.73 -7.14 24.44
CA HIS A 157 -1.01 -5.72 24.72
C HIS A 157 -2.32 -5.23 24.07
N GLU A 158 -2.94 -4.19 24.65
CA GLU A 158 -4.30 -3.70 24.29
C GLU A 158 -4.48 -3.35 22.79
N GLY A 159 -3.42 -2.92 22.09
CA GLY A 159 -3.45 -2.66 20.64
C GLY A 159 -3.55 -3.91 19.76
N HIS A 160 -3.09 -5.07 20.25
CA HIS A 160 -3.03 -6.32 19.48
C HIS A 160 -4.40 -6.97 19.24
N GLU A 161 -5.39 -6.72 20.11
CA GLU A 161 -6.77 -7.16 19.87
C GLU A 161 -7.42 -6.42 18.70
N GLY A 162 -7.02 -5.17 18.44
CA GLY A 162 -7.43 -4.42 17.24
C GLY A 162 -6.80 -5.01 15.98
N HIS A 163 -5.51 -5.38 16.05
CA HIS A 163 -4.78 -6.01 14.95
C HIS A 163 -5.39 -7.35 14.54
N ALA A 164 -5.71 -8.21 15.50
CA ALA A 164 -6.35 -9.50 15.23
C ALA A 164 -7.73 -9.34 14.57
N ARG A 165 -8.50 -8.30 14.92
CA ARG A 165 -9.77 -7.97 14.28
C ARG A 165 -9.60 -7.49 12.84
N LEU A 166 -8.56 -6.71 12.55
CA LEU A 166 -8.21 -6.29 11.18
C LEU A 166 -7.77 -7.48 10.31
N LEU A 167 -7.18 -8.49 10.94
CA LEU A 167 -6.76 -9.75 10.30
C LEU A 167 -7.85 -10.84 10.31
N ASP A 168 -9.08 -10.52 10.73
CA ASP A 168 -10.18 -11.46 10.70
C ASP A 168 -10.90 -11.39 9.34
N PHE A 169 -10.60 -12.36 8.49
CA PHE A 169 -11.09 -12.40 7.11
C PHE A 169 -12.30 -13.32 6.91
N GLY A 170 -12.84 -13.93 7.97
CA GLY A 170 -14.06 -14.75 7.99
C GLY A 170 -14.32 -15.63 6.75
N HIS A 171 -13.98 -16.94 6.82
CA HIS A 171 -14.21 -17.94 5.75
C HIS A 171 -14.20 -17.38 4.31
N MET A 172 -13.00 -16.96 3.88
CA MET A 172 -12.65 -16.91 2.46
C MET A 172 -12.45 -18.32 1.89
#